data_AF-A0A9P8EFY0-F1
#
_entry.id   AF-A0A9P8EFY0-F1
#
_cell.length_a   1.000
_cell.length_b   1.000
_cell.length_c   1.000
_cell.angle_alpha   90.00
_cell.angle_beta   90.00
_cell.angle_gamma   90.00
#
_symmetry.space_group_name_H-M   'P 1'
#
loop_
_entity.id
_entity.type
_entity.pdbx_description
1 polymer ?
#
loop_
_entity_poly.entity_id
_entity_poly.type
_entity_poly.pdbx_seq_one_letter_code
_entity_poly.pdbx_strand_id
1 'polypeptide(L)'
;MRSFATIMAAAALAQTAMAHYRFTSLIVGDEVTKEYEYVRQNSNMNSPVTDVTSKDLVCNAGGLDTGAQTKTYKVAPGDTVGFALDTPIQHPGPLNVYMSKADGDASEYDGSGEWFKIFTMGANKPGDNGLTFKADHLSKVTFDLPKDTPAGQYLLRVE
;
A
#
# COMPACT_ATOMS: atom_id res chain seq x y z
N MET A 1 -39.43 0.36 -39.19
CA MET A 1 -39.05 0.12 -37.77
C MET A 1 -38.20 -1.15 -37.66
N ARG A 2 -36.91 -1.14 -38.05
CA ARG A 2 -36.04 -2.32 -37.92
C ARG A 2 -34.57 -2.02 -37.55
N SER A 3 -34.21 -0.78 -37.19
CA SER A 3 -32.79 -0.42 -37.02
C SER A 3 -32.45 0.36 -35.74
N PHE A 4 -33.26 0.26 -34.67
CA PHE A 4 -32.94 0.90 -33.39
C PHE A 4 -32.60 -0.08 -32.25
N ALA A 5 -32.82 -1.38 -32.43
CA ALA A 5 -32.58 -2.37 -31.36
C ALA A 5 -31.10 -2.81 -31.26
N THR A 6 -30.30 -2.62 -32.30
CA THR A 6 -28.94 -3.21 -32.39
C THR A 6 -27.85 -2.35 -31.74
N ILE A 7 -28.11 -1.07 -31.43
CA ILE A 7 -27.08 -0.17 -30.88
C ILE A 7 -27.03 -0.22 -29.33
N MET A 8 -28.12 -0.62 -28.66
CA MET A 8 -28.12 -0.72 -27.18
C MET A 8 -27.43 -1.97 -26.62
N ALA A 9 -27.21 -3.01 -27.42
CA ALA A 9 -26.59 -4.26 -26.95
C ALA A 9 -25.05 -4.20 -26.83
N ALA A 10 -24.39 -3.21 -27.48
CA ALA A 10 -22.93 -3.12 -27.48
C ALA A 10 -22.34 -2.36 -26.28
N ALA A 11 -23.17 -1.66 -25.49
CA ALA A 11 -22.71 -0.88 -24.33
C ALA A 11 -22.56 -1.70 -23.03
N ALA A 12 -22.99 -2.97 -23.02
CA ALA A 12 -23.06 -3.79 -21.80
C ALA A 12 -21.80 -4.64 -21.51
N LEU A 13 -20.73 -4.54 -22.32
CA LEU A 13 -19.55 -5.41 -22.22
C LEU A 13 -18.26 -4.72 -21.73
N ALA A 14 -18.32 -3.46 -21.32
CA ALA A 14 -17.18 -2.80 -20.66
C ALA A 14 -17.15 -3.14 -19.16
N GLN A 15 -16.93 -4.41 -18.81
CA GLN A 15 -16.44 -4.74 -17.47
C GLN A 15 -14.98 -4.28 -17.40
N THR A 16 -14.75 -3.06 -16.92
CA THR A 16 -13.40 -2.66 -16.52
C THR A 16 -13.07 -3.43 -15.26
N ALA A 17 -12.31 -4.53 -15.40
CA ALA A 17 -11.67 -5.18 -14.27
C ALA A 17 -10.71 -4.17 -13.63
N MET A 18 -11.16 -3.48 -12.58
CA MET A 18 -10.37 -2.52 -11.83
C MET A 18 -9.87 -3.24 -10.58
N ALA A 19 -8.75 -3.95 -10.72
CA ALA A 19 -8.08 -4.67 -9.65
C ALA A 19 -6.95 -3.85 -8.99
N HIS A 20 -6.99 -2.53 -9.17
CA HIS A 20 -5.99 -1.58 -8.73
C HIS A 20 -6.41 -0.93 -7.41
N TYR A 21 -5.51 -0.92 -6.43
CA TYR A 21 -5.77 -0.48 -5.07
C TYR A 21 -4.66 0.44 -4.57
N ARG A 22 -4.96 1.19 -3.51
CA ARG A 22 -4.01 2.06 -2.81
C ARG A 22 -4.12 1.83 -1.32
N PHE A 23 -2.99 1.79 -0.63
CA PHE A 23 -2.94 1.89 0.83
C PHE A 23 -3.08 3.36 1.20
N THR A 24 -4.22 3.75 1.77
CA THR A 24 -4.54 5.18 1.98
C THR A 24 -4.51 5.59 3.44
N SER A 25 -4.65 4.65 4.37
CA SER A 25 -4.81 4.96 5.79
C SER A 25 -3.91 4.10 6.67
N LEU A 26 -3.40 4.69 7.74
CA LEU A 26 -2.66 3.98 8.78
C LEU A 26 -3.66 3.25 9.70
N ILE A 27 -3.26 2.09 10.20
CA ILE A 27 -3.94 1.38 11.28
C ILE A 27 -3.02 1.40 12.50
N VAL A 28 -3.57 1.71 13.67
CA VAL A 28 -2.87 1.61 14.96
C VAL A 28 -3.78 0.90 15.95
N GLY A 29 -3.39 -0.30 16.39
CA GLY A 29 -4.31 -1.20 17.10
C GLY A 29 -5.53 -1.51 16.23
N ASP A 30 -6.72 -1.20 16.72
CA ASP A 30 -8.00 -1.41 16.02
C ASP A 30 -8.50 -0.17 15.25
N GLU A 31 -7.82 0.98 15.38
CA GLU A 31 -8.25 2.24 14.79
C GLU A 31 -7.68 2.43 13.38
N VAL A 32 -8.53 2.85 12.45
CA VAL A 32 -8.14 3.28 11.10
C VAL A 32 -8.15 4.80 11.06
N THR A 33 -7.03 5.41 10.69
CA THR A 33 -6.91 6.88 10.58
C THR A 33 -7.66 7.41 9.37
N LYS A 34 -7.78 8.74 9.24
CA LYS A 34 -8.27 9.34 8.00
C LYS A 34 -7.31 9.06 6.84
N GLU A 35 -7.87 9.00 5.63
CA GLU A 35 -7.06 8.84 4.42
C GLU A 35 -6.01 9.94 4.33
N TYR A 36 -4.78 9.53 4.02
CA TYR A 36 -3.61 10.37 3.82
C TYR A 36 -3.24 11.28 5.00
N GLU A 37 -3.79 11.04 6.20
CA GLU A 37 -3.40 11.80 7.40
C GLU A 37 -1.95 11.47 7.83
N TYR A 38 -1.57 10.20 7.71
CA TYR A 38 -0.24 9.67 8.06
C TYR A 38 0.41 8.90 6.90
N VAL A 39 -0.22 8.90 5.73
CA VAL A 39 0.23 8.18 4.53
C VAL A 39 0.45 9.19 3.42
N ARG A 40 1.62 9.12 2.78
CA ARG A 40 1.96 10.03 1.67
C ARG A 40 1.06 9.74 0.47
N GLN A 41 0.39 10.77 -0.02
CA GLN A 41 -0.52 10.65 -1.16
C GLN A 41 0.28 10.62 -2.47
N ASN A 42 -0.08 9.69 -3.35
CA ASN A 42 0.53 9.52 -4.65
C ASN A 42 -0.25 10.26 -5.75
N SER A 43 0.39 10.53 -6.88
CA SER A 43 -0.16 11.33 -7.99
C SER A 43 -0.67 10.50 -9.18
N ASN A 44 -0.31 9.22 -9.26
CA ASN A 44 -0.66 8.31 -10.35
C ASN A 44 -1.98 7.53 -10.13
N MET A 45 -2.89 8.08 -9.31
CA MET A 45 -4.13 7.40 -8.91
C MET A 45 -3.82 5.99 -8.39
N ASN A 46 -4.37 4.92 -8.94
CA ASN A 46 -4.10 3.55 -8.50
C ASN A 46 -3.20 2.77 -9.48
N SER A 47 -2.48 3.47 -10.36
CA SER A 47 -1.55 2.82 -11.28
C SER A 47 -0.32 2.29 -10.53
N PRO A 48 0.26 1.15 -10.94
CA PRO A 48 1.48 0.64 -10.33
C PRO A 48 2.70 1.46 -10.75
N VAL A 49 3.75 1.41 -9.94
CA VAL A 49 5.12 1.74 -10.38
C VAL A 49 5.73 0.48 -10.98
N THR A 50 6.11 0.53 -12.25
CA THR A 50 6.63 -0.65 -12.97
C THR A 50 8.15 -0.65 -13.14
N ASP A 51 8.78 0.52 -13.10
CA ASP A 51 10.23 0.66 -13.17
C ASP A 51 10.84 0.50 -11.78
N VAL A 52 11.52 -0.63 -11.56
CA VAL A 52 12.14 -0.96 -10.28
C VAL A 52 13.39 -0.13 -9.95
N THR A 53 13.85 0.68 -10.90
CA THR A 53 14.96 1.61 -10.69
C THR A 53 14.49 3.03 -10.39
N SER A 54 13.18 3.31 -10.52
CA SER A 54 12.61 4.61 -10.22
C SER A 54 12.63 4.93 -8.73
N LYS A 55 12.91 6.19 -8.39
CA LYS A 55 12.77 6.73 -7.03
C LYS A 55 11.31 6.64 -6.52
N ASP A 56 10.34 6.55 -7.44
CA ASP A 56 8.93 6.34 -7.09
C ASP A 56 8.69 5.04 -6.32
N LEU A 57 9.60 4.05 -6.37
CA LEU A 57 9.47 2.87 -5.51
C LEU A 57 9.50 3.20 -4.02
N VAL A 58 10.08 4.33 -3.60
CA VAL A 58 10.23 4.69 -2.19
C VAL A 58 8.86 4.95 -1.54
N CYS A 59 8.01 5.77 -2.17
CA CYS A 59 6.71 6.20 -1.62
C CYS A 59 5.60 6.30 -2.68
N ASN A 60 5.72 5.57 -3.79
CA ASN A 60 4.88 5.69 -5.00
C ASN A 60 5.10 7.02 -5.75
N ALA A 61 4.59 7.12 -6.98
CA ALA A 61 4.77 8.28 -7.84
C ALA A 61 4.22 9.56 -7.20
N GLY A 62 5.06 10.60 -7.13
CA GLY A 62 4.74 11.87 -6.45
C GLY A 62 4.56 11.79 -4.93
N GLY A 63 4.72 10.60 -4.32
CA GLY A 63 4.55 10.45 -2.88
C GLY A 63 5.61 11.16 -2.06
N LEU A 64 6.84 11.30 -2.58
CA LEU A 64 7.88 12.09 -1.89
C LEU A 64 7.51 13.57 -1.78
N ASP A 65 6.74 14.11 -2.73
CA ASP A 65 6.35 15.53 -2.75
C ASP A 65 5.23 15.86 -1.74
N THR A 66 4.57 14.83 -1.19
CA THR A 66 3.46 15.00 -0.24
C THR A 66 3.85 14.74 1.22
N GLY A 67 5.12 14.42 1.50
CA GLY A 67 5.63 14.17 2.86
C GLY A 67 5.29 15.28 3.86
N ALA A 68 5.52 16.53 3.49
CA ALA A 68 5.25 17.72 4.31
C ALA A 68 3.75 17.94 4.63
N GLN A 69 2.84 17.25 3.94
CA GLN A 69 1.39 17.34 4.15
C GLN A 69 0.87 16.27 5.11
N THR A 70 1.73 15.32 5.50
CA THR A 70 1.40 14.22 6.41
C THR A 70 1.85 14.51 7.83
N LYS A 71 1.21 13.85 8.79
CA LYS A 71 1.65 13.81 10.19
C LYS A 71 2.52 12.58 10.44
N THR A 72 3.29 12.59 11.52
CA THR A 72 3.96 11.40 12.06
C THR A 72 3.17 10.86 13.26
N TYR A 73 2.81 9.57 13.24
CA TYR A 73 2.14 8.91 14.36
C TYR A 73 3.16 8.36 15.35
N LYS A 74 2.94 8.55 16.66
CA LYS A 74 3.82 8.01 17.70
C LYS A 74 3.33 6.62 18.15
N VAL A 75 4.19 5.62 17.99
CA VAL A 75 3.98 4.22 18.42
C VAL A 75 5.21 3.73 19.18
N ALA A 76 5.06 2.65 19.95
CA ALA A 76 6.15 1.95 20.62
C ALA A 76 6.64 0.74 19.80
N PRO A 77 7.92 0.32 19.95
CA PRO A 77 8.37 -0.97 19.44
C PRO A 77 7.50 -2.12 19.96
N GLY A 78 7.13 -3.05 19.08
CA GLY A 78 6.21 -4.14 19.40
C GLY A 78 4.73 -3.82 19.23
N ASP A 79 4.34 -2.55 19.01
CA ASP A 79 2.95 -2.22 18.72
C ASP A 79 2.50 -2.84 17.39
N THR A 80 1.23 -3.25 17.33
CA THR A 80 0.58 -3.65 16.09
C THR A 80 0.13 -2.40 15.32
N VAL A 81 0.63 -2.27 14.10
CA VAL A 81 0.24 -1.23 13.14
C VAL A 81 -0.17 -1.87 11.83
N GLY A 82 -0.62 -1.07 10.86
CA GLY A 82 -1.01 -1.59 9.57
C GLY A 82 -1.42 -0.53 8.57
N PHE A 83 -1.96 -1.00 7.44
CA PHE A 83 -2.53 -0.15 6.41
C PHE A 83 -3.92 -0.64 6.00
N ALA A 84 -4.83 0.29 5.79
CA ALA A 84 -6.12 0.04 5.15
C ALA A 84 -6.09 0.53 3.70
N LEU A 85 -6.82 -0.18 2.84
CA LEU A 85 -6.88 0.09 1.42
C LEU A 85 -8.20 0.79 1.03
N ASP A 86 -8.17 1.54 -0.07
CA ASP A 86 -9.38 2.14 -0.66
C ASP A 86 -10.32 1.10 -1.28
N THR A 87 -9.75 0.04 -1.84
CA THR A 87 -10.44 -1.16 -2.33
C THR A 87 -9.63 -2.41 -1.96
N PRO A 88 -10.27 -3.58 -1.81
CA PRO A 88 -9.53 -4.81 -1.49
C PRO A 88 -8.50 -5.19 -2.55
N ILE A 89 -7.44 -5.88 -2.13
CA ILE A 89 -6.45 -6.47 -3.04
C ILE A 89 -7.16 -7.46 -3.98
N GLN A 90 -6.92 -7.34 -5.29
CA GLN A 90 -7.48 -8.26 -6.30
C GLN A 90 -6.43 -8.84 -7.25
N HIS A 91 -5.17 -8.39 -7.13
CA HIS A 91 -4.04 -8.95 -7.86
C HIS A 91 -3.24 -9.88 -6.94
N PRO A 92 -3.16 -11.19 -7.25
CA PRO A 92 -2.41 -12.12 -6.43
C PRO A 92 -0.92 -11.80 -6.46
N GLY A 93 -0.33 -11.57 -5.30
CA GLY A 93 1.09 -11.26 -5.16
C GLY A 93 1.55 -11.31 -3.71
N PRO A 94 2.87 -11.30 -3.47
CA PRO A 94 3.39 -11.14 -2.12
C PRO A 94 3.08 -9.73 -1.61
N LEU A 95 2.93 -9.61 -0.30
CA LEU A 95 2.94 -8.31 0.37
C LEU A 95 4.19 -8.20 1.24
N ASN A 96 4.85 -7.06 1.19
CA ASN A 96 6.03 -6.79 2.02
C ASN A 96 5.88 -5.47 2.76
N VAL A 97 6.49 -5.39 3.93
CA VAL A 97 6.60 -4.14 4.69
C VAL A 97 8.03 -3.90 5.09
N TYR A 98 8.47 -2.66 4.92
CA TYR A 98 9.82 -2.22 5.21
C TYR A 98 9.79 -0.96 6.08
N MET A 99 10.87 -0.77 6.82
CA MET A 99 11.14 0.45 7.56
C MET A 99 12.46 1.06 7.11
N SER A 100 12.52 2.39 7.13
CA SER A 100 13.77 3.14 6.98
C SER A 100 13.80 4.29 7.96
N LYS A 101 14.89 4.39 8.72
CA LYS A 101 15.06 5.41 9.76
C LYS A 101 15.36 6.76 9.10
N ALA A 102 14.57 7.78 9.46
CA ALA A 102 14.85 9.15 9.08
C ALA A 102 15.96 9.72 9.98
N ASP A 103 16.90 10.46 9.38
CA ASP A 103 17.82 11.33 10.12
C ASP A 103 17.18 12.71 10.26
N GLY A 104 16.22 12.82 11.19
CA GLY A 104 15.43 14.03 11.40
C GLY A 104 13.93 13.79 11.28
N ASP A 105 13.23 14.74 10.65
CA ASP A 105 11.78 14.70 10.48
C ASP A 105 11.37 13.76 9.33
N ALA A 106 10.46 12.83 9.59
CA ALA A 106 9.96 11.92 8.56
C ALA A 106 9.18 12.65 7.47
N SER A 107 8.62 13.83 7.71
CA SER A 107 7.89 14.60 6.69
C SER A 107 8.81 15.19 5.62
N GLU A 108 10.09 15.40 5.93
CA GLU A 108 11.11 15.93 5.01
C GLU A 108 12.02 14.83 4.43
N TYR A 109 11.98 13.63 5.00
CA TYR A 109 12.86 12.53 4.61
C TYR A 109 12.50 11.92 3.25
N ASP A 110 13.48 11.78 2.36
CA ASP A 110 13.31 11.28 0.99
C ASP A 110 13.49 9.75 0.85
N GLY A 111 13.71 9.05 1.96
CA GLY A 111 13.97 7.60 1.96
C GLY A 111 15.36 7.20 1.44
N SER A 112 16.34 8.10 1.48
CA SER A 112 17.73 7.86 1.02
C SER A 112 18.58 6.94 1.92
N GLY A 113 18.14 6.69 3.15
CA GLY A 113 18.81 5.78 4.08
C GLY A 113 18.50 4.31 3.84
N GLU A 114 19.07 3.47 4.69
CA GLU A 114 18.93 2.01 4.62
C GLU A 114 17.48 1.57 4.84
N TRP A 115 17.06 0.53 4.10
CA TRP A 115 15.75 -0.10 4.21
C TRP A 115 15.89 -1.53 4.71
N PHE A 116 15.06 -1.91 5.67
CA PHE A 116 15.00 -3.28 6.18
C PHE A 116 13.56 -3.79 6.17
N LYS A 117 13.39 -5.05 5.77
CA LYS A 117 12.08 -5.71 5.76
C LYS A 117 11.70 -6.13 7.17
N ILE A 118 10.47 -5.83 7.58
CA ILE A 118 9.93 -6.21 8.89
C ILE A 118 8.81 -7.25 8.79
N PHE A 119 8.15 -7.35 7.64
CA PHE A 119 7.03 -8.27 7.44
C PHE A 119 6.96 -8.73 6.00
N THR A 120 6.49 -9.97 5.81
CA THR A 120 6.12 -10.50 4.50
C THR A 120 4.94 -11.45 4.62
N MET A 121 4.04 -11.35 3.66
CA MET A 121 2.93 -12.27 3.47
C MET A 121 3.03 -12.86 2.06
N GLY A 122 3.52 -14.09 1.98
CA GLY A 122 3.75 -14.80 0.73
C GLY A 122 2.58 -15.65 0.24
N ALA A 123 2.90 -16.58 -0.65
CA ALA A 123 1.96 -17.54 -1.20
C ALA A 123 1.47 -18.58 -0.16
N ASN A 124 0.29 -19.14 -0.41
CA ASN A 124 -0.13 -20.39 0.20
C ASN A 124 0.68 -21.55 -0.38
N LYS A 125 0.66 -22.70 0.32
CA LYS A 125 1.18 -23.94 -0.26
C LYS A 125 0.42 -24.20 -1.57
N PRO A 126 1.11 -24.46 -2.70
CA PRO A 126 0.45 -24.77 -3.96
C PRO A 126 -0.51 -25.95 -3.83
N GLY A 127 -1.68 -25.85 -4.47
CA GLY A 127 -2.67 -26.91 -4.55
C GLY A 127 -3.17 -27.13 -5.98
N ASP A 128 -4.25 -27.90 -6.14
CA ASP A 128 -4.79 -28.26 -7.45
C ASP A 128 -5.25 -27.06 -8.28
N ASN A 129 -5.62 -25.96 -7.63
CA ASN A 129 -6.01 -24.69 -8.26
C ASN A 129 -4.81 -23.75 -8.53
N GLY A 130 -3.58 -24.25 -8.41
CA GLY A 130 -2.35 -23.47 -8.62
C GLY A 130 -1.88 -22.69 -7.38
N LEU A 131 -1.09 -21.64 -7.63
CA LEU A 131 -0.52 -20.77 -6.60
C LEU A 131 -1.54 -19.70 -6.20
N THR A 132 -1.87 -19.63 -4.91
CA THR A 132 -2.70 -18.55 -4.34
C THR A 132 -1.89 -17.75 -3.33
N PHE A 133 -2.32 -16.52 -3.04
CA PHE A 133 -1.61 -15.62 -2.13
C PHE A 133 -2.44 -15.32 -0.90
N LYS A 134 -1.79 -15.21 0.26
CA LYS A 134 -2.46 -14.95 1.54
C LYS A 134 -3.04 -13.54 1.61
N ALA A 135 -2.50 -12.60 0.85
CA ALA A 135 -2.93 -11.21 0.83
C ALA A 135 -4.16 -10.97 -0.08
N ASP A 136 -4.55 -11.97 -0.87
CA ASP A 136 -5.66 -11.83 -1.81
C ASP A 136 -6.96 -11.46 -1.07
N HIS A 137 -7.70 -10.49 -1.62
CA HIS A 137 -8.94 -9.94 -1.06
C HIS A 137 -8.86 -9.28 0.32
N LEU A 138 -7.66 -9.02 0.85
CA LEU A 138 -7.52 -8.22 2.06
C LEU A 138 -7.85 -6.74 1.79
N SER A 139 -8.59 -6.13 2.71
CA SER A 139 -8.85 -4.68 2.74
C SER A 139 -8.06 -3.96 3.84
N LYS A 140 -7.42 -4.73 4.72
CA LYS A 140 -6.57 -4.27 5.82
C LYS A 140 -5.44 -5.26 6.02
N VAL A 141 -4.26 -4.74 6.37
CA VAL A 141 -3.08 -5.55 6.64
C VAL A 141 -2.43 -5.01 7.90
N THR A 142 -2.25 -5.86 8.91
CA THR A 142 -1.60 -5.49 10.17
C THR A 142 -0.40 -6.39 10.44
N PHE A 143 0.55 -5.85 11.20
CA PHE A 143 1.81 -6.50 11.57
C PHE A 143 2.39 -5.80 12.81
N ASP A 144 3.24 -6.51 13.53
CA ASP A 144 3.91 -5.96 14.71
C ASP A 144 5.21 -5.29 14.31
N LEU A 145 5.49 -4.13 14.91
CA LEU A 145 6.81 -3.51 14.80
C LEU A 145 7.87 -4.36 15.52
N PRO A 146 9.11 -4.44 15.00
CA PRO A 146 10.18 -5.15 15.70
C PRO A 146 10.41 -4.56 17.11
N LYS A 147 10.49 -5.44 18.12
CA LYS A 147 10.61 -5.02 19.53
C LYS A 147 11.90 -4.27 19.84
N ASP A 148 12.96 -4.54 19.08
CA ASP A 148 14.28 -3.93 19.24
C ASP A 148 14.49 -2.72 18.32
N THR A 149 13.41 -2.17 17.74
CA THR A 149 13.48 -0.97 16.88
C THR A 149 14.01 0.22 17.68
N PRO A 150 15.13 0.83 17.27
CA PRO A 150 15.64 2.02 17.94
C PRO A 150 14.64 3.19 17.88
N ALA A 151 14.69 4.07 18.88
CA ALA A 151 13.84 5.26 18.89
C ALA A 151 14.14 6.19 17.71
N GLY A 152 13.10 6.82 17.16
CA GLY A 152 13.18 7.89 16.17
C GLY A 152 12.03 7.85 15.17
N GLN A 153 12.11 8.70 14.15
CA GLN A 153 11.13 8.71 13.07
C GLN A 153 11.55 7.75 11.94
N TYR A 154 10.55 7.14 11.30
CA TYR A 154 10.74 6.16 10.24
C TYR A 154 9.73 6.40 9.12
N LEU A 155 10.13 6.10 7.89
CA LEU A 155 9.16 5.74 6.88
C LEU A 155 8.81 4.27 7.04
N LEU A 156 7.52 3.97 6.92
CA LEU A 156 6.97 2.63 6.88
C LEU A 156 6.35 2.42 5.50
N ARG A 157 6.89 1.48 4.74
CA ARG A 157 6.53 1.25 3.33
C ARG A 157 5.86 -0.11 3.19
N VAL A 158 4.66 -0.14 2.61
CA VAL A 158 3.94 -1.35 2.21
C VAL A 158 3.93 -1.46 0.69
N GLU A 159 4.15 -2.68 0.17
CA GLU A 159 4.05 -3.03 -1.25
C GLU A 159 3.31 -4.36 -1.44
#